data_AF-A0A3P7LAF8-F1
#
_entry.id   AF-A0A3P7LAF8-F1
#
_cell.length_a   1.000
_cell.length_b   1.000
_cell.length_c   1.000
_cell.angle_alpha   90.00
_cell.angle_beta   90.00
_cell.angle_gamma   90.00
#
_symmetry.space_group_name_H-M   'P 1'
#
loop_
_entity.id
_entity.type
_entity.pdbx_description
1 polymer ?
#
loop_
_entity_poly.entity_id
_entity_poly.type
_entity_poly.pdbx_seq_one_letter_code
_entity_poly.pdbx_strand_id
1 'polypeptide(L)'
;MRLNFTSKIIEELEFENQMMDRYIKKFDIKIELPEEAPASDTNRKRSRSRSRGAVQDRTLKLTAEQKCTIAQVEIEDYKQDMAALKASSEKIIDGYKAIIEEADIQLKEAKKFTYDFEKEVIKASYQERFHAVLAERVMRFLEEHIRGRDTLVEQLRLKNSTLKIQKKKLMAQLRQKEEMGEVLHEVDFEQLKIENSIFLASIDAKNHELLRLKLTAGRTLQVVNAYREKEQVEAATAKLKQLIGDYRVPAAFAYVDCVRNMRTLRRKEKIHERKVAIAKVGEARRPTSERSCWKKA
;
A
#
# COMPACT_ATOMS: atom_id res chain seq x y z
N MET A 1 -36.02 25.18 -9.87
CA MET A 1 -35.49 23.89 -9.37
C MET A 1 -36.11 22.68 -10.08
N ARG A 2 -37.44 22.50 -10.11
CA ARG A 2 -38.06 21.32 -10.77
C ARG A 2 -37.76 21.20 -12.28
N LEU A 3 -37.73 22.31 -13.02
CA LEU A 3 -37.43 22.32 -14.46
C LEU A 3 -36.00 21.85 -14.80
N ASN A 4 -35.01 22.23 -13.98
CA ASN A 4 -33.62 21.80 -14.19
C ASN A 4 -33.44 20.32 -13.86
N PHE A 5 -34.21 19.80 -12.90
CA PHE A 5 -34.19 18.38 -12.55
C PHE A 5 -34.81 17.51 -13.65
N THR A 6 -35.93 17.96 -14.24
CA THR A 6 -36.54 17.27 -15.37
C THR A 6 -35.68 17.30 -16.62
N SER A 7 -34.99 18.42 -16.90
CA SER A 7 -34.03 18.51 -18.03
C SER A 7 -32.93 17.47 -17.91
N LYS A 8 -32.35 17.35 -16.71
CA LYS A 8 -31.26 16.40 -16.46
C LYS A 8 -31.69 14.94 -16.63
N ILE A 9 -32.89 14.58 -16.18
CA ILE A 9 -33.43 13.22 -16.37
C ILE A 9 -33.67 12.93 -17.86
N ILE A 10 -34.16 13.92 -18.61
CA ILE A 10 -34.38 13.77 -20.06
C ILE A 10 -33.04 13.57 -20.77
N GLU A 11 -32.02 14.36 -20.45
CA GLU A 11 -30.67 14.22 -21.00
C GLU A 11 -30.05 12.84 -20.68
N GLU A 12 -30.23 12.34 -19.46
CA GLU A 12 -29.74 11.02 -19.05
C GLU A 12 -30.45 9.89 -19.82
N LEU A 13 -31.77 10.00 -20.03
CA LEU A 13 -32.55 9.03 -20.82
C LEU A 13 -32.21 9.11 -22.31
N GLU A 14 -32.00 10.30 -22.84
CA GLU A 14 -31.55 10.50 -24.23
C GLU A 14 -30.18 9.89 -24.45
N PHE A 15 -29.26 10.04 -23.49
CA PHE A 15 -27.94 9.42 -23.53
C PHE A 15 -28.02 7.89 -23.47
N GLU A 16 -28.84 7.32 -22.55
CA GLU A 16 -29.07 5.88 -22.48
C GLU A 16 -29.63 5.34 -23.81
N ASN A 17 -30.64 6.03 -24.38
CA ASN A 17 -31.25 5.63 -25.64
C ASN A 17 -30.25 5.71 -26.80
N GLN A 18 -29.42 6.75 -26.88
CA GLN A 18 -28.38 6.88 -27.92
C GLN A 18 -27.34 5.77 -27.83
N MET A 19 -26.92 5.42 -26.61
CA MET A 19 -25.98 4.33 -26.36
C MET A 19 -26.56 2.99 -26.80
N MET A 20 -27.82 2.71 -26.44
CA MET A 20 -28.51 1.49 -26.87
C MET A 20 -28.72 1.45 -28.39
N ASP A 21 -29.11 2.56 -29.02
CA ASP A 21 -29.30 2.67 -30.46
C ASP A 21 -27.99 2.43 -31.23
N ARG A 22 -26.86 2.90 -30.72
CA ARG A 22 -25.54 2.60 -31.28
C ARG A 22 -25.23 1.12 -31.23
N TYR A 23 -25.44 0.50 -30.07
CA TYR A 23 -25.22 -0.93 -29.88
C TYR A 23 -26.09 -1.76 -30.84
N ILE A 24 -27.38 -1.42 -30.94
CA ILE A 24 -28.34 -2.07 -31.85
C ILE A 24 -27.87 -1.95 -33.30
N LYS A 25 -27.44 -0.75 -33.74
CA LYS A 25 -26.93 -0.51 -35.10
C LYS A 25 -25.62 -1.26 -35.37
N LYS A 26 -24.74 -1.36 -34.39
CA LYS A 26 -23.44 -2.06 -34.49
C LYS A 26 -23.61 -3.57 -34.66
N PHE A 27 -24.61 -4.15 -34.00
CA PHE A 27 -24.88 -5.59 -34.03
C PHE A 27 -26.05 -6.00 -34.93
N ASP A 28 -26.62 -5.06 -35.69
CA ASP A 28 -27.75 -5.26 -36.61
C ASP A 28 -28.93 -6.02 -35.96
N ILE A 29 -29.23 -5.65 -34.70
CA ILE A 29 -30.28 -6.31 -33.92
C ILE A 29 -31.63 -5.86 -34.47
N LYS A 30 -32.34 -6.77 -35.16
CA LYS A 30 -33.69 -6.53 -35.65
C LYS A 30 -34.66 -6.45 -34.47
N ILE A 31 -35.14 -5.24 -34.17
CA ILE A 31 -36.22 -5.02 -33.22
C ILE A 31 -37.53 -5.25 -33.96
N GLU A 32 -38.16 -6.39 -33.75
CA GLU A 32 -39.54 -6.62 -34.19
C GLU A 32 -40.47 -5.77 -33.31
N LEU A 33 -40.89 -4.62 -33.83
CA LEU A 33 -41.92 -3.79 -33.21
C LEU A 33 -43.26 -4.54 -33.32
N PRO A 34 -44.00 -4.76 -32.22
CA PRO A 34 -45.32 -5.35 -32.30
C PRO A 34 -46.25 -4.40 -33.08
N GLU A 35 -46.82 -4.87 -34.19
CA GLU A 35 -47.91 -4.17 -34.87
C GLU A 35 -49.07 -3.93 -33.88
N GLU A 36 -49.46 -2.67 -33.71
CA GLU A 36 -50.68 -2.31 -32.99
C GLU A 36 -51.90 -2.79 -33.78
N ALA A 37 -52.50 -3.89 -33.35
CA ALA A 37 -53.77 -4.33 -33.89
C ALA A 37 -54.87 -3.32 -33.53
N PRO A 38 -55.72 -2.89 -34.48
CA PRO A 38 -56.76 -1.90 -34.21
C PRO A 38 -57.86 -2.49 -33.32
N ALA A 39 -58.20 -1.74 -32.27
CA ALA A 39 -59.34 -2.04 -31.41
C ALA A 39 -60.64 -1.94 -32.20
N SER A 40 -61.41 -3.03 -32.27
CA SER A 40 -62.84 -2.97 -32.57
C SER A 40 -63.62 -3.92 -31.69
N ASP A 41 -64.77 -3.41 -31.28
CA ASP A 41 -65.57 -3.81 -30.13
C ASP A 41 -66.74 -4.72 -30.55
N THR A 42 -67.31 -5.40 -29.54
CA THR A 42 -68.57 -6.18 -29.53
C THR A 42 -68.50 -7.64 -30.00
N ASN A 43 -68.65 -8.61 -29.09
CA ASN A 43 -69.97 -9.03 -28.59
C ASN A 43 -69.83 -10.20 -27.57
N ARG A 44 -70.70 -10.17 -26.56
CA ARG A 44 -70.76 -11.10 -25.42
C ARG A 44 -71.21 -12.51 -25.84
N LYS A 45 -70.44 -13.55 -25.49
CA LYS A 45 -71.00 -14.84 -25.00
C LYS A 45 -70.08 -15.48 -23.94
N ARG A 46 -70.69 -15.78 -22.79
CA ARG A 46 -70.09 -16.49 -21.64
C ARG A 46 -69.76 -17.94 -22.04
N SER A 47 -68.51 -18.37 -21.85
CA SER A 47 -68.17 -19.77 -21.61
C SER A 47 -66.96 -19.88 -20.67
N ARG A 48 -67.01 -20.88 -19.81
CA ARG A 48 -66.16 -21.09 -18.62
C ARG A 48 -64.70 -21.42 -18.96
N SER A 49 -63.82 -20.78 -18.19
CA SER A 49 -62.54 -21.24 -17.64
C SER A 49 -61.76 -22.34 -18.37
N ARG A 50 -60.59 -21.98 -18.91
CA ARG A 50 -59.35 -22.73 -18.68
C ARG A 50 -58.14 -21.82 -18.95
N SER A 51 -57.51 -21.39 -17.87
CA SER A 51 -56.18 -20.80 -17.84
C SER A 51 -55.19 -21.71 -18.55
N ARG A 52 -54.62 -21.26 -19.66
CA ARG A 52 -53.48 -21.90 -20.29
C ARG A 52 -52.60 -20.85 -20.98
N GLY A 53 -51.37 -20.76 -20.48
CA GLY A 53 -50.21 -20.47 -21.31
C GLY A 53 -49.89 -19.01 -21.56
N ALA A 54 -48.95 -18.50 -20.76
CA ALA A 54 -47.76 -17.83 -21.28
C ALA A 54 -47.99 -16.75 -22.36
N VAL A 55 -48.50 -15.59 -21.96
CA VAL A 55 -48.11 -14.32 -22.58
C VAL A 55 -46.72 -13.95 -22.05
N GLN A 56 -45.73 -14.81 -22.32
CA GLN A 56 -44.32 -14.53 -22.03
C GLN A 56 -43.64 -13.70 -23.13
N ASP A 57 -44.40 -13.31 -24.16
CA ASP A 57 -43.82 -12.89 -25.44
C ASP A 57 -44.23 -11.46 -25.86
N ARG A 58 -44.20 -10.49 -24.94
CA ARG A 58 -44.51 -9.09 -25.32
C ARG A 58 -43.59 -7.98 -24.84
N THR A 59 -42.55 -8.27 -24.07
CA THR A 59 -41.35 -7.41 -23.97
C THR A 59 -40.26 -8.19 -23.26
N LEU A 60 -39.37 -8.85 -24.00
CA LEU A 60 -38.08 -9.27 -23.45
C LEU A 60 -37.27 -7.99 -23.14
N LYS A 61 -37.52 -7.41 -21.96
CA LYS A 61 -36.71 -6.29 -21.47
C LYS A 61 -35.34 -6.85 -21.10
N LEU A 62 -34.28 -6.23 -21.60
CA LEU A 62 -32.91 -6.55 -21.21
C LEU A 62 -32.81 -6.56 -19.68
N THR A 63 -32.15 -7.57 -19.13
CA THR A 63 -31.87 -7.61 -17.70
C THR A 63 -30.94 -6.45 -17.33
N ALA A 64 -30.99 -6.01 -16.07
CA ALA A 64 -30.09 -4.95 -15.60
C ALA A 64 -28.61 -5.31 -15.81
N GLU A 65 -28.28 -6.60 -15.67
CA GLU A 65 -26.95 -7.14 -15.96
C GLU A 65 -26.57 -6.98 -17.43
N GLN A 66 -27.44 -7.36 -18.36
CA GLN A 66 -27.21 -7.18 -19.81
C GLN A 66 -27.04 -5.71 -20.18
N LYS A 67 -27.85 -4.81 -19.59
CA LYS A 67 -27.70 -3.36 -19.78
C LYS A 67 -26.35 -2.84 -19.28
N CYS A 68 -25.88 -3.31 -18.12
CA CYS A 68 -24.57 -2.97 -17.58
C CYS A 68 -23.44 -3.46 -18.48
N THR A 69 -23.54 -4.69 -19.03
CA THR A 69 -22.56 -5.21 -19.99
C THR A 69 -22.51 -4.37 -21.26
N ILE A 70 -23.67 -4.01 -21.83
CA ILE A 70 -23.75 -3.14 -23.01
C ILE A 70 -23.12 -1.77 -22.72
N ALA A 71 -23.46 -1.16 -21.57
CA ALA A 71 -22.89 0.11 -21.16
C ALA A 71 -21.37 0.03 -20.99
N GLN A 72 -20.83 -1.06 -20.45
CA GLN A 72 -19.38 -1.26 -20.33
C GLN A 72 -18.69 -1.36 -21.69
N VAL A 73 -19.27 -2.12 -22.63
CA VAL A 73 -18.73 -2.26 -24.00
C VAL A 73 -18.74 -0.90 -24.71
N GLU A 74 -19.84 -0.17 -24.66
CA GLU A 74 -19.94 1.16 -25.27
C GLU A 74 -18.99 2.16 -24.61
N ILE A 75 -18.77 2.09 -23.29
CA ILE A 75 -17.75 2.92 -22.61
C ILE A 75 -16.35 2.63 -23.16
N GLU A 76 -15.98 1.36 -23.36
CA GLU A 76 -14.68 1.00 -23.94
C GLU A 76 -14.56 1.45 -25.40
N ASP A 77 -15.63 1.32 -26.18
CA ASP A 77 -15.69 1.83 -27.56
C ASP A 77 -15.53 3.36 -27.60
N TYR A 78 -16.23 4.10 -26.73
CA TYR A 78 -16.07 5.56 -26.62
C TYR A 78 -14.65 5.96 -26.19
N LYS A 79 -14.01 5.19 -25.31
CA LYS A 79 -12.61 5.41 -24.95
C LYS A 79 -11.69 5.20 -26.15
N GLN A 80 -11.93 4.15 -26.94
CA GLN A 80 -11.16 3.86 -28.14
C GLN A 80 -11.35 4.93 -29.21
N ASP A 81 -12.59 5.34 -29.48
CA ASP A 81 -12.95 6.42 -30.40
C ASP A 81 -12.31 7.74 -29.97
N MET A 82 -12.38 8.07 -28.68
CA MET A 82 -11.75 9.27 -28.13
C MET A 82 -10.22 9.21 -28.28
N ALA A 83 -9.60 8.05 -28.06
CA ALA A 83 -8.16 7.88 -28.26
C ALA A 83 -7.78 8.02 -29.74
N ALA A 84 -8.55 7.43 -30.65
CA ALA A 84 -8.35 7.54 -32.10
C ALA A 84 -8.53 8.98 -32.60
N LEU A 85 -9.56 9.68 -32.11
CA LEU A 85 -9.80 11.08 -32.43
C LEU A 85 -8.67 11.98 -31.91
N LYS A 86 -8.18 11.74 -30.69
CA LYS A 86 -7.01 12.46 -30.15
C LYS A 86 -5.78 12.21 -31.02
N ALA A 87 -5.45 10.96 -31.34
CA ALA A 87 -4.29 10.63 -32.15
C ALA A 87 -4.35 11.24 -33.57
N SER A 88 -5.53 11.23 -34.21
CA SER A 88 -5.71 11.87 -35.51
C SER A 88 -5.62 13.40 -35.44
N SER A 89 -6.18 14.01 -34.40
CA SER A 89 -6.08 15.46 -34.15
C SER A 89 -4.65 15.90 -33.89
N GLU A 90 -3.90 15.17 -33.07
CA GLU A 90 -2.48 15.43 -32.80
C GLU A 90 -1.65 15.36 -34.08
N LYS A 91 -1.87 14.34 -34.92
CA LYS A 91 -1.20 14.21 -36.22
C LYS A 91 -1.49 15.42 -37.14
N ILE A 92 -2.71 15.93 -37.13
CA ILE A 92 -3.09 17.12 -37.91
C ILE A 92 -2.38 18.36 -37.36
N ILE A 93 -2.38 18.54 -36.04
CA ILE A 93 -1.70 19.66 -35.37
C ILE A 93 -0.21 19.65 -35.69
N ASP A 94 0.44 18.49 -35.61
CA ASP A 94 1.87 18.36 -35.92
C ASP A 94 2.16 18.63 -37.40
N GLY A 95 1.24 18.26 -38.30
CA GLY A 95 1.30 18.64 -39.71
C GLY A 95 1.26 20.16 -39.89
N TYR A 96 0.32 20.85 -39.23
CA TYR A 96 0.24 22.31 -39.29
C TYR A 96 1.46 23.01 -38.70
N LYS A 97 1.99 22.51 -37.58
CA LYS A 97 3.25 23.03 -37.00
C LYS A 97 4.40 22.92 -37.98
N ALA A 98 4.56 21.76 -38.63
CA ALA A 98 5.60 21.56 -39.64
C ALA A 98 5.47 22.52 -40.83
N ILE A 99 4.25 22.76 -41.31
CA ILE A 99 3.99 23.72 -42.40
C ILE A 99 4.33 25.15 -41.98
N ILE A 100 3.96 25.56 -40.77
CA ILE A 100 4.27 26.90 -40.24
C ILE A 100 5.79 27.08 -40.11
N GLU A 101 6.49 26.10 -39.53
CA GLU A 101 7.95 26.14 -39.39
C GLU A 101 8.65 26.20 -40.75
N GLU A 102 8.19 25.44 -41.74
CA GLU A 102 8.71 25.50 -43.10
C GLU A 102 8.50 26.89 -43.74
N ALA A 103 7.28 27.43 -43.63
CA ALA A 103 6.96 28.76 -44.15
C ALA A 103 7.82 29.85 -43.51
N ASP A 104 8.07 29.77 -42.19
CA ASP A 104 8.94 30.68 -41.47
C ASP A 104 10.39 30.61 -41.96
N ILE A 105 10.90 29.41 -42.24
CA ILE A 105 12.24 29.22 -42.81
C ILE A 105 12.30 29.85 -44.21
N GLN A 106 11.34 29.53 -45.08
CA GLN A 106 11.28 30.08 -46.44
C GLN A 106 11.19 31.61 -46.44
N LEU A 107 10.38 32.19 -45.55
CA LEU A 107 10.25 33.64 -45.43
C LEU A 107 11.56 34.30 -44.98
N LYS A 108 12.28 33.69 -44.03
CA LYS A 108 13.59 34.18 -43.59
C LYS A 108 14.62 34.11 -44.70
N GLU A 109 14.66 33.00 -45.44
CA GLU A 109 15.57 32.83 -46.59
C GLU A 109 15.27 33.83 -47.71
N ALA A 110 14.00 34.03 -48.07
CA ALA A 110 13.59 34.99 -49.08
C ALA A 110 13.95 36.43 -48.69
N LYS A 111 13.68 36.83 -47.43
CA LYS A 111 14.07 38.16 -46.92
C LYS A 111 15.57 38.36 -46.98
N LYS A 112 16.34 37.35 -46.57
CA LYS A 112 17.81 37.41 -46.64
C LYS A 112 18.29 37.53 -48.08
N PHE A 113 17.76 36.73 -49.00
CA PHE A 113 18.07 36.80 -50.41
C PHE A 113 17.80 38.19 -50.99
N THR A 114 16.62 38.77 -50.71
CA THR A 114 16.28 40.12 -51.19
C THR A 114 17.22 41.18 -50.64
N TYR A 115 17.58 41.10 -49.36
CA TYR A 115 18.49 42.03 -48.72
C TYR A 115 19.92 41.93 -49.28
N ASP A 116 20.44 40.71 -49.39
CA ASP A 116 21.77 40.44 -49.92
C ASP A 116 21.85 40.87 -51.40
N PHE A 117 20.81 40.58 -52.20
CA PHE A 117 20.73 41.03 -53.59
C PHE A 117 20.70 42.56 -53.72
N GLU A 118 19.85 43.24 -52.95
CA GLU A 118 19.79 44.71 -52.99
C GLU A 118 21.12 45.34 -52.58
N LYS A 119 21.80 44.76 -51.58
CA LYS A 119 23.08 45.26 -51.08
C LYS A 119 24.22 45.02 -52.07
N GLU A 120 24.40 43.79 -52.53
CA GLU A 120 25.58 43.35 -53.26
C GLU A 120 25.47 43.57 -54.78
N VAL A 121 24.26 43.48 -55.31
CA VAL A 121 24.01 43.61 -56.75
C VAL A 121 23.51 45.01 -57.08
N ILE A 122 22.43 45.47 -56.45
CA ILE A 122 21.85 46.77 -56.79
C ILE A 122 22.74 47.91 -56.29
N LYS A 123 22.98 48.02 -54.98
CA LYS A 123 23.71 49.16 -54.41
C LYS A 123 25.20 49.15 -54.73
N ALA A 124 25.87 48.00 -54.62
CA ALA A 124 27.31 47.93 -54.82
C ALA A 124 27.75 47.88 -56.29
N SER A 125 26.86 47.49 -57.22
CA SER A 125 27.20 47.33 -58.65
C SER A 125 26.43 48.25 -59.60
N TYR A 126 25.73 49.27 -59.09
CA TYR A 126 25.07 50.28 -59.92
C TYR A 126 26.10 51.17 -60.61
N GLN A 127 26.04 51.23 -61.93
CA GLN A 127 26.85 52.18 -62.70
C GLN A 127 26.00 53.39 -63.05
N GLU A 128 26.31 54.52 -62.41
CA GLU A 128 25.60 55.78 -62.62
C GLU A 128 25.69 56.25 -64.09
N ARG A 129 26.80 55.99 -64.77
CA ARG A 129 27.01 56.33 -66.19
C ARG A 129 26.06 55.60 -67.16
N PHE A 130 25.66 54.38 -66.84
CA PHE A 130 24.82 53.54 -67.70
C PHE A 130 23.40 53.37 -67.15
N HIS A 131 23.11 53.99 -66.00
CA HIS A 131 21.87 53.83 -65.22
C HIS A 131 21.42 52.37 -65.08
N ALA A 132 22.37 51.44 -64.95
CA ALA A 132 22.11 50.01 -64.96
C ALA A 132 23.14 49.22 -64.13
N VAL A 133 22.75 48.00 -63.75
CA VAL A 133 23.64 47.02 -63.13
C VAL A 133 24.20 46.10 -64.21
N LEU A 134 25.50 45.79 -64.11
CA LEU A 134 26.14 44.84 -65.03
C LEU A 134 25.56 43.44 -64.88
N ALA A 135 25.17 42.82 -66.01
CA ALA A 135 24.64 41.46 -66.04
C ALA A 135 25.59 40.43 -65.41
N GLU A 136 26.91 40.60 -65.57
CA GLU A 136 27.93 39.72 -64.95
C GLU A 136 27.81 39.65 -63.43
N ARG A 137 27.45 40.76 -62.78
CA ARG A 137 27.30 40.82 -61.32
C ARG A 137 26.06 40.07 -60.84
N VAL A 138 24.97 40.18 -61.59
CA VAL A 138 23.75 39.39 -61.35
C VAL A 138 24.05 37.90 -61.50
N MET A 139 24.74 37.49 -62.59
CA MET A 139 25.07 36.09 -62.83
C MET A 139 25.94 35.52 -61.72
N ARG A 140 27.00 36.23 -61.32
CA ARG A 140 27.91 35.78 -60.25
C ARG A 140 27.18 35.56 -58.92
N PHE A 141 26.30 36.49 -58.55
CA PHE A 141 25.49 36.37 -57.33
C PHE A 141 24.58 35.14 -57.38
N LEU A 142 23.89 34.91 -58.50
CA LEU A 142 23.02 33.74 -58.67
C LEU A 142 23.81 32.43 -58.63
N GLU A 143 24.97 32.35 -59.26
CA GLU A 143 25.86 31.18 -59.21
C GLU A 143 26.33 30.87 -57.79
N GLU A 144 26.73 31.89 -57.04
CA GLU A 144 27.15 31.74 -55.65
C GLU A 144 25.98 31.29 -54.75
N HIS A 145 24.79 31.87 -54.95
CA HIS A 145 23.59 31.46 -54.22
C HIS A 145 23.21 30.00 -54.52
N ILE A 146 23.26 29.57 -55.79
CA ILE A 146 22.99 28.18 -56.19
C ILE A 146 24.00 27.23 -55.52
N ARG A 147 25.31 27.54 -55.56
CA ARG A 147 26.33 26.74 -54.87
C ARG A 147 26.09 26.64 -53.36
N GLY A 148 25.65 27.74 -52.73
CA GLY A 148 25.25 27.77 -51.33
C GLY A 148 24.06 26.83 -51.04
N ARG A 149 23.05 26.82 -51.92
CA ARG A 149 21.91 25.90 -51.83
C ARG A 149 22.33 24.44 -51.99
N ASP A 150 23.21 24.13 -52.93
CA ASP A 150 23.74 22.76 -53.10
C ASP A 150 24.47 22.28 -51.85
N THR A 151 25.27 23.15 -51.24
CA THR A 151 25.95 22.85 -49.97
C THR A 151 24.95 22.57 -48.84
N LEU A 152 23.87 23.37 -48.75
CA LEU A 152 22.81 23.17 -47.77
C LEU A 152 22.07 21.84 -47.99
N VAL A 153 21.81 21.46 -49.25
CA VAL A 153 21.19 20.17 -49.60
C VAL A 153 22.03 19.01 -49.07
N GLU A 154 23.35 19.03 -49.29
CA GLU A 154 24.24 17.98 -48.78
C GLU A 154 24.28 17.94 -47.24
N GLN A 155 24.31 19.11 -46.58
CA GLN A 155 24.22 19.18 -45.12
C GLN A 155 22.90 18.59 -44.59
N LEU A 156 21.77 18.91 -45.22
CA LEU A 156 20.47 18.39 -44.82
C LEU A 156 20.36 16.87 -45.07
N ARG A 157 20.94 16.36 -46.16
CA ARG A 157 21.03 14.92 -46.44
C ARG A 157 21.78 14.18 -45.34
N LEU A 158 22.94 14.67 -44.93
CA LEU A 158 23.75 14.09 -43.85
C LEU A 158 23.04 14.17 -42.47
N LYS A 159 22.36 15.28 -42.18
CA LYS A 159 21.54 15.40 -40.96
C LYS A 159 20.38 14.40 -40.98
N ASN A 160 19.70 14.25 -42.12
CA ASN A 160 18.59 13.31 -42.28
C ASN A 160 19.03 11.85 -42.09
N SER A 161 20.16 11.45 -42.68
CA SER A 161 20.71 10.10 -42.48
C SER A 161 21.09 9.85 -41.02
N THR A 162 21.73 10.83 -40.37
CA THR A 162 22.09 10.77 -38.94
C THR A 162 20.85 10.62 -38.04
N LEU A 163 19.84 11.46 -38.24
CA LEU A 163 18.59 11.42 -37.47
C LEU A 163 17.83 10.11 -37.68
N LYS A 164 17.84 9.54 -38.90
CA LYS A 164 17.26 8.21 -39.17
C LYS A 164 17.93 7.13 -38.35
N ILE A 165 19.27 7.15 -38.23
CA ILE A 165 20.02 6.18 -37.42
C ILE A 165 19.70 6.38 -35.93
N GLN A 166 19.68 7.62 -35.45
CA GLN A 166 19.34 7.93 -34.05
C GLN A 166 17.91 7.48 -33.71
N LYS A 167 16.93 7.73 -34.58
CA LYS A 167 15.56 7.25 -34.41
C LYS A 167 15.50 5.73 -34.30
N LYS A 168 16.20 4.99 -35.18
CA LYS A 168 16.26 3.52 -35.12
C LYS A 168 16.86 3.04 -33.80
N LYS A 169 17.95 3.67 -33.34
CA LYS A 169 18.60 3.35 -32.06
C LYS A 169 17.66 3.58 -30.88
N LEU A 170 16.98 4.73 -30.82
CA LEU A 170 16.04 5.05 -29.74
C LEU A 170 14.82 4.14 -29.75
N MET A 171 14.28 3.79 -30.93
CA MET A 171 13.20 2.81 -31.05
C MET A 171 13.63 1.42 -30.55
N ALA A 172 14.86 0.98 -30.85
CA ALA A 172 15.39 -0.28 -30.33
C ALA A 172 15.58 -0.23 -28.80
N GLN A 173 16.05 0.89 -28.26
CA GLN A 173 16.16 1.08 -26.81
C GLN A 173 14.80 1.12 -26.11
N LEU A 174 13.79 1.72 -26.73
CA LEU A 174 12.44 1.74 -26.20
C LEU A 174 11.87 0.32 -26.14
N ARG A 175 11.97 -0.44 -27.24
CA ARG A 175 11.57 -1.86 -27.27
C ARG A 175 12.29 -2.68 -26.21
N GLN A 176 13.61 -2.52 -26.11
CA GLN A 176 14.38 -3.21 -25.07
C GLN A 176 13.90 -2.83 -23.67
N LYS A 177 13.54 -1.56 -23.42
CA LYS A 177 13.00 -1.14 -22.13
C LYS A 177 11.58 -1.63 -21.88
N GLU A 178 10.75 -1.73 -22.92
CA GLU A 178 9.42 -2.34 -22.84
C GLU A 178 9.54 -3.83 -22.53
N GLU A 179 10.40 -4.58 -23.24
CA GLU A 179 10.73 -5.99 -22.96
C GLU A 179 11.40 -6.18 -21.59
N MET A 180 12.23 -5.23 -21.14
CA MET A 180 12.78 -5.23 -19.77
C MET A 180 11.73 -4.89 -18.71
N GLY A 181 10.68 -4.16 -19.09
CA GLY A 181 9.48 -3.93 -18.27
C GLY A 181 8.56 -5.14 -18.22
N GLU A 182 8.62 -6.02 -19.22
CA GLU A 182 7.96 -7.33 -19.25
C GLU A 182 8.70 -8.40 -18.42
N VAL A 183 9.80 -8.09 -17.71
CA VAL A 183 10.46 -9.07 -16.83
C VAL A 183 9.68 -9.30 -15.52
N LEU A 184 8.72 -8.43 -15.17
CA LEU A 184 7.86 -8.61 -14.01
C LEU A 184 6.43 -8.87 -14.48
N HIS A 185 6.13 -10.14 -14.77
CA HIS A 185 4.81 -10.56 -15.21
C HIS A 185 3.82 -10.51 -14.05
N GLU A 186 2.54 -10.35 -14.36
CA GLU A 186 1.45 -10.52 -13.39
C GLU A 186 1.55 -11.87 -12.66
N VAL A 187 2.01 -12.91 -13.38
CA VAL A 187 2.30 -14.25 -12.84
C VAL A 187 3.37 -14.21 -11.74
N ASP A 188 4.41 -13.38 -11.86
CA ASP A 188 5.45 -13.26 -10.84
C ASP A 188 4.90 -12.63 -9.55
N PHE A 189 4.00 -11.65 -9.69
CA PHE A 189 3.29 -11.06 -8.56
C PHE A 189 2.33 -12.05 -7.90
N GLU A 190 1.62 -12.84 -8.69
CA GLU A 190 0.76 -13.92 -8.18
C GLU A 190 1.58 -15.00 -7.47
N GLN A 191 2.71 -15.40 -8.03
CA GLN A 191 3.64 -16.33 -7.40
C GLN A 191 4.14 -15.78 -6.06
N LEU A 192 4.56 -14.51 -6.02
CA LEU A 192 5.01 -13.87 -4.77
C LEU A 192 3.90 -13.84 -3.71
N LYS A 193 2.64 -13.60 -4.11
CA LYS A 193 1.48 -13.66 -3.20
C LYS A 193 1.25 -15.07 -2.66
N ILE A 194 1.36 -16.09 -3.51
CA ILE A 194 1.22 -17.50 -3.11
C ILE A 194 2.32 -17.87 -2.13
N GLU A 195 3.58 -17.57 -2.45
CA GLU A 195 4.73 -17.84 -1.59
C GLU A 195 4.59 -17.16 -0.22
N ASN A 196 4.20 -15.88 -0.21
CA ASN A 196 3.96 -15.14 1.04
C ASN A 196 2.84 -15.79 1.87
N SER A 197 1.73 -16.19 1.24
CA SER A 197 0.64 -16.91 1.90
C SER A 197 1.12 -18.23 2.52
N ILE A 198 1.98 -18.98 1.81
CA ILE A 198 2.54 -20.24 2.31
C ILE A 198 3.47 -19.98 3.49
N PHE A 199 4.32 -18.95 3.43
CA PHE A 199 5.22 -18.59 4.52
C PHE A 199 4.46 -18.14 5.77
N LEU A 200 3.40 -17.33 5.62
CA LEU A 200 2.54 -16.94 6.73
C LEU A 200 1.89 -18.15 7.41
N ALA A 201 1.32 -19.08 6.63
CA ALA A 201 0.74 -20.31 7.17
C ALA A 201 1.78 -21.18 7.90
N SER A 202 3.01 -21.26 7.38
CA SER A 202 4.12 -21.98 8.02
C SER A 202 4.53 -21.33 9.35
N ILE A 203 4.61 -20.00 9.39
CA ILE A 203 4.89 -19.23 10.61
C ILE A 203 3.81 -19.49 11.66
N ASP A 204 2.53 -19.45 11.27
CA ASP A 204 1.42 -19.69 12.20
C ASP A 204 1.43 -21.12 12.74
N ALA A 205 1.69 -22.13 11.88
CA ALA A 205 1.83 -23.51 12.32
C ALA A 205 2.97 -23.67 13.34
N LYS A 206 4.12 -23.02 13.10
CA LYS A 206 5.26 -23.05 14.03
C LYS A 206 4.98 -22.30 15.32
N ASN A 207 4.23 -21.21 15.29
CA ASN A 207 3.78 -20.49 16.48
C ASN A 207 2.83 -21.35 17.34
N HIS A 208 1.90 -22.08 16.71
CA HIS A 208 1.03 -23.01 17.42
C HIS A 208 1.82 -24.17 18.06
N GLU A 209 2.80 -24.72 17.35
CA GLU A 209 3.69 -25.77 17.87
C GLU A 209 4.50 -25.26 19.07
N LEU A 210 5.05 -24.04 18.96
CA LEU A 210 5.79 -23.39 20.04
C LEU A 210 4.91 -23.16 21.27
N LEU A 211 3.67 -22.70 21.08
CA LEU A 211 2.72 -22.50 22.17
C LEU A 211 2.39 -23.82 22.87
N ARG A 212 2.16 -24.89 22.10
CA ARG A 212 1.91 -26.23 22.65
C ARG A 212 3.08 -26.71 23.50
N LEU A 213 4.31 -26.56 23.00
CA LEU A 213 5.51 -26.93 23.75
C LEU A 213 5.69 -26.10 25.01
N LYS A 214 5.43 -24.78 24.97
CA LYS A 214 5.45 -23.92 26.16
C LYS A 214 4.46 -24.37 27.23
N LEU A 215 3.23 -24.72 26.84
CA LEU A 215 2.22 -25.23 27.78
C LEU A 215 2.64 -26.56 28.39
N THR A 216 3.16 -27.49 27.59
CA THR A 216 3.66 -28.78 28.08
C THR A 216 4.84 -28.59 29.02
N ALA A 217 5.80 -27.72 28.69
CA ALA A 217 6.94 -27.38 29.54
C ALA A 217 6.49 -26.74 30.87
N GLY A 218 5.48 -25.86 30.84
CA GLY A 218 4.89 -25.30 32.06
C GLY A 218 4.25 -26.37 32.94
N ARG A 219 3.50 -27.31 32.36
CA ARG A 219 2.89 -28.43 33.09
C ARG A 219 3.95 -29.37 33.68
N THR A 220 4.99 -29.73 32.92
CA THR A 220 6.07 -30.58 33.44
C THR A 220 6.81 -29.89 34.57
N LEU A 221 7.05 -28.57 34.48
CA LEU A 221 7.65 -27.80 35.56
C LEU A 221 6.78 -27.82 36.84
N GLN A 222 5.46 -27.65 36.70
CA GLN A 222 4.52 -27.75 37.82
C GLN A 222 4.58 -29.13 38.48
N VAL A 223 4.59 -30.20 37.67
CA VAL A 223 4.71 -31.58 38.16
C VAL A 223 6.03 -31.78 38.91
N VAL A 224 7.16 -31.35 38.34
CA VAL A 224 8.48 -31.46 38.97
C VAL A 224 8.55 -30.67 40.28
N ASN A 225 7.97 -29.46 40.33
CA ASN A 225 7.92 -28.66 41.55
C ASN A 225 7.07 -29.33 42.63
N ALA A 226 5.91 -29.91 42.26
CA ALA A 226 5.09 -30.66 43.19
C ALA A 226 5.82 -31.89 43.77
N TYR A 227 6.60 -32.61 42.95
CA TYR A 227 7.45 -33.70 43.44
C TYR A 227 8.54 -33.20 44.39
N ARG A 228 9.20 -32.07 44.09
CA ARG A 228 10.19 -31.46 44.99
C ARG A 228 9.59 -31.04 46.33
N GLU A 229 8.40 -30.43 46.33
CA GLU A 229 7.69 -30.07 47.56
C GLU A 229 7.31 -31.32 48.36
N LYS A 230 6.81 -32.37 47.69
CA LYS A 230 6.49 -33.64 48.33
C LYS A 230 7.73 -34.27 48.98
N GLU A 231 8.86 -34.30 48.28
CA GLU A 231 10.12 -34.83 48.80
C GLU A 231 10.62 -34.02 50.02
N GLN A 232 10.48 -32.69 50.01
CA GLN A 232 10.78 -31.85 51.17
C GLN A 232 9.87 -32.17 52.36
N VAL A 233 8.57 -32.35 52.13
CA VAL A 233 7.63 -32.75 53.19
C VAL A 233 7.97 -34.14 53.72
N GLU A 234 8.25 -35.12 52.86
CA GLU A 234 8.65 -36.46 53.26
C GLU A 234 9.94 -36.42 54.09
N ALA A 235 10.95 -35.66 53.69
CA ALA A 235 12.18 -35.46 54.46
C ALA A 235 11.92 -34.81 55.83
N ALA A 236 11.03 -33.81 55.90
CA ALA A 236 10.65 -33.18 57.17
C ALA A 236 9.88 -34.15 58.08
N THR A 237 8.95 -34.93 57.53
CA THR A 237 8.20 -35.95 58.29
C THR A 237 9.10 -37.08 58.79
N ALA A 238 10.11 -37.49 58.00
CA ALA A 238 11.11 -38.48 58.42
C ALA A 238 11.93 -37.97 59.61
N LYS A 239 12.40 -36.71 59.56
CA LYS A 239 13.07 -36.06 60.70
C LYS A 239 12.17 -36.00 61.93
N LEU A 240 10.89 -35.67 61.76
CA LEU A 240 9.93 -35.63 62.88
C LEU A 240 9.70 -37.02 63.49
N LYS A 241 9.57 -38.06 62.66
CA LYS A 241 9.45 -39.45 63.12
C LYS A 241 10.69 -39.90 63.89
N GLN A 242 11.89 -39.54 63.42
CA GLN A 242 13.13 -39.81 64.14
C GLN A 242 13.13 -39.11 65.51
N LEU A 243 12.80 -37.82 65.57
CA LEU A 243 12.68 -37.07 66.82
C LEU A 243 11.65 -37.68 67.79
N ILE A 244 10.53 -38.20 67.29
CA ILE A 244 9.52 -38.90 68.11
C ILE A 244 10.05 -40.25 68.61
N GLY A 245 10.78 -41.01 67.79
CA GLY A 245 11.41 -42.27 68.20
C GLY A 245 12.51 -42.06 69.25
N ASP A 246 13.30 -41.00 69.10
CA ASP A 246 14.34 -40.59 70.05
C ASP A 246 13.74 -39.94 71.31
N TYR A 247 12.45 -39.57 71.29
CA TYR A 247 11.77 -38.95 72.41
C TYR A 247 11.53 -39.96 73.53
N ARG A 248 12.33 -39.87 74.59
CA ARG A 248 12.16 -40.66 75.81
C ARG A 248 11.49 -39.82 76.88
N VAL A 249 10.36 -40.30 77.41
CA VAL A 249 9.65 -39.64 78.53
C VAL A 249 10.64 -39.49 79.69
N PRO A 250 10.91 -38.25 80.17
CA PRO A 250 11.78 -38.06 81.32
C PRO A 250 11.25 -38.87 82.50
N ALA A 251 12.12 -39.66 83.14
CA ALA A 251 11.72 -40.47 84.29
C ALA A 251 11.02 -39.58 85.33
N ALA A 252 9.92 -40.04 85.94
CA ALA A 252 9.14 -39.26 86.90
C ALA A 252 10.03 -38.64 88.01
N PHE A 253 11.07 -39.37 88.42
CA PHE A 253 12.07 -38.90 89.37
C PHE A 253 12.97 -37.78 88.83
N ALA A 254 13.32 -37.76 87.54
CA ALA A 254 14.07 -36.66 86.93
C ALA A 254 13.25 -35.36 86.90
N TYR A 255 11.93 -35.43 86.69
CA TYR A 255 11.05 -34.27 86.83
C TYR A 255 10.97 -33.80 88.29
N VAL A 256 10.84 -34.73 89.24
CA VAL A 256 10.83 -34.41 90.67
C VAL A 256 12.16 -33.77 91.12
N ASP A 257 13.30 -34.28 90.65
CA ASP A 257 14.62 -33.73 90.95
C ASP A 257 14.82 -32.36 90.29
N CYS A 258 14.35 -32.18 89.06
CA CYS A 258 14.36 -30.88 88.38
C CYS A 258 13.51 -29.86 89.14
N VAL A 259 12.30 -30.22 89.58
CA VAL A 259 11.42 -29.34 90.37
C VAL A 259 12.02 -29.07 91.75
N ARG A 260 12.68 -30.06 92.38
CA ARG A 260 13.42 -29.88 93.64
C ARG A 260 14.56 -28.88 93.45
N ASN A 261 15.34 -29.02 92.38
CA ASN A 261 16.43 -28.12 92.02
C ASN A 261 15.94 -26.71 91.68
N MET A 262 14.80 -26.59 90.98
CA MET A 262 14.17 -25.31 90.71
C MET A 262 13.76 -24.60 92.02
N ARG A 263 13.22 -25.34 92.99
CA ARG A 263 12.86 -24.80 94.32
C ARG A 263 14.08 -24.38 95.13
N THR A 264 15.18 -25.16 95.10
CA THR A 264 16.41 -24.79 95.82
C THR A 264 17.10 -23.58 95.18
N LEU A 265 17.12 -23.50 93.85
CA LEU A 265 17.62 -22.35 93.11
C LEU A 265 16.80 -21.09 93.42
N ARG A 266 15.47 -21.15 93.40
CA ARG A 266 14.61 -20.02 93.81
C ARG A 266 14.84 -19.58 95.26
N ARG A 267 15.13 -20.50 96.18
CA ARG A 267 15.50 -20.15 97.56
C ARG A 267 16.86 -19.43 97.60
N LYS A 268 17.86 -19.93 96.88
CA LYS A 268 19.18 -19.29 96.77
C LYS A 268 19.05 -17.90 96.15
N GLU A 269 18.27 -17.76 95.08
CA GLU A 269 17.94 -16.48 94.44
C GLU A 269 17.36 -15.49 95.44
N LYS A 270 16.31 -15.87 96.20
CA LYS A 270 15.75 -15.01 97.27
C LYS A 270 16.76 -14.65 98.36
N ILE A 271 17.65 -15.56 98.73
CA ILE A 271 18.72 -15.27 99.70
C ILE A 271 19.72 -14.27 99.11
N HIS A 272 20.09 -14.43 97.83
CA HIS A 272 20.95 -13.48 97.14
C HIS A 272 20.29 -12.12 96.99
N GLU A 273 19.00 -12.06 96.66
CA GLU A 273 18.22 -10.81 96.64
C GLU A 273 18.22 -10.12 98.00
N ARG A 274 18.00 -10.86 99.09
CA ARG A 274 18.10 -10.33 100.46
C ARG A 274 19.50 -9.85 100.80
N LYS A 275 20.55 -10.59 100.44
CA LYS A 275 21.95 -10.19 100.63
C LYS A 275 22.28 -8.92 99.84
N VAL A 276 21.79 -8.80 98.61
CA VAL A 276 21.92 -7.59 97.79
C VAL A 276 21.16 -6.42 98.41
N ALA A 277 19.95 -6.64 98.92
CA ALA A 277 19.20 -5.60 99.63
C ALA A 277 19.93 -5.13 100.90
N ILE A 278 20.50 -6.04 101.69
CA ILE A 278 21.34 -5.71 102.86
C ILE A 278 22.61 -4.95 102.42
N ALA A 279 23.28 -5.39 101.35
CA ALA A 279 24.45 -4.70 100.81
C ALA A 279 24.11 -3.28 100.35
N LYS A 280 22.97 -3.09 99.65
CA LYS A 280 22.47 -1.77 99.23
C LYS A 280 22.14 -0.86 100.43
N VAL A 281 21.53 -1.39 101.49
CA VAL A 281 21.25 -0.61 102.72
C VAL A 281 22.53 -0.30 103.49
N GLY A 282 23.48 -1.23 103.54
CA GLY A 282 24.81 -1.01 104.12
C GLY A 282 25.61 0.03 103.35
N GLU A 283 25.49 0.06 102.03
CA GLU A 283 26.07 1.06 101.15
C GLU A 283 25.36 2.42 101.27
N ALA A 284 24.06 2.46 101.56
CA ALA A 284 23.32 3.69 101.85
C ALA A 284 23.64 4.29 103.24
N ARG A 285 24.09 3.48 104.21
CA ARG A 285 24.55 3.93 105.54
C ARG A 285 26.03 4.34 105.59
N ARG A 286 26.83 4.10 104.53
CA ARG A 286 28.23 4.56 104.50
C ARG A 286 28.31 6.09 104.34
N PRO A 287 28.96 6.81 105.28
CA PRO A 287 29.18 8.25 105.20
C PRO A 287 29.87 8.64 103.88
N THR A 288 29.45 9.77 103.31
CA THR A 288 29.74 10.24 101.95
C THR A 288 31.19 10.64 101.67
N SER A 289 32.15 10.39 102.57
CA SER A 289 33.55 10.80 102.43
C SER A 289 34.47 9.81 101.68
N GLU A 290 33.99 8.64 101.25
CA GLU A 290 34.86 7.60 100.62
C GLU A 290 34.45 7.14 99.21
N ARG A 291 33.42 7.73 98.56
CA ARG A 291 32.93 7.24 97.24
C ARG A 291 33.78 7.65 96.03
N SER A 292 34.91 8.35 96.20
CA SER A 292 35.66 8.95 95.07
C SER A 292 37.03 8.35 94.75
N CYS A 293 37.34 7.09 95.14
CA CYS A 293 38.67 6.51 94.90
C CYS A 293 38.78 5.50 93.74
N TRP A 294 37.70 5.18 93.03
CA TRP A 294 37.75 4.18 91.93
C TRP A 294 37.01 4.67 90.67
N LYS A 295 37.54 5.72 90.04
CA LYS A 295 37.24 6.07 88.64
C LYS A 295 38.50 6.61 87.95
N LYS A 296 39.48 5.74 87.70
CA LYS A 296 40.49 5.87 86.62
C LYS A 296 41.01 4.47 86.27
N ALA A 297 40.44 3.88 85.22
CA ALA A 297 41.03 2.92 84.27
C ALA A 297 39.94 2.54 83.26
#